data_AF-A0A2E0XEH7-F1
#
_entry.id   AF-A0A2E0XEH7-F1
#
_cell.length_a   1.000
_cell.length_b   1.000
_cell.length_c   1.000
_cell.angle_alpha   90.00
_cell.angle_beta   90.00
_cell.angle_gamma   90.00
#
_symmetry.space_group_name_H-M   'P 1'
#
loop_
_entity.id
_entity.type
_entity.pdbx_description
1 polymer ?
#
loop_
_entity_poly.entity_id
_entity_poly.type
_entity_poly.pdbx_seq_one_letter_code
_entity_poly.pdbx_strand_id
1 'polypeptide(L)'
;MTCLYESSSVSRRWGNHWEIEGTEGHLSANELVLYANQSSYPLEEIYDQVGGERILAAVAVGLNKSDSNFEPILWENPFTEYGISADDDIAKASILSSSHRAVTTGVGPEYGSAQARRDIELWFVLRESANLDNTWVDLPLMETTNLEKRFQSAYIEAYGGDPVKNTAALLQTPFNRLSIMWSAAGWL
;
A
#
# COMPACT_ATOMS: atom_id res chain seq x y z
N MET A 1 -8.51 -11.35 3.77
CA MET A 1 -7.69 -10.27 4.34
C MET A 1 -8.63 -9.11 4.57
N THR A 2 -8.77 -8.69 5.82
CA THR A 2 -9.61 -7.53 6.19
C THR A 2 -8.66 -6.46 6.69
N CYS A 3 -8.60 -5.32 5.99
CA CYS A 3 -7.82 -4.18 6.47
C CYS A 3 -8.71 -3.37 7.40
N LEU A 4 -8.43 -3.39 8.70
CA LEU A 4 -9.16 -2.60 9.68
C LEU A 4 -8.38 -1.32 9.95
N TYR A 5 -8.86 -0.20 9.43
CA TYR A 5 -8.38 1.11 9.87
C TYR A 5 -9.22 1.55 11.07
N GLU A 6 -8.79 1.16 12.27
CA GLU A 6 -9.31 1.76 13.50
C GLU A 6 -8.41 2.93 13.90
N SER A 7 -8.96 4.15 13.93
CA SER A 7 -8.33 5.22 14.71
C SER A 7 -8.36 4.77 16.17
N SER A 8 -7.20 4.39 16.73
CA SER A 8 -7.14 3.84 18.09
C SER A 8 -7.80 4.81 19.07
N SER A 9 -8.91 4.37 19.66
CA SER A 9 -9.60 5.15 20.66
C SER A 9 -8.86 5.00 22.00
N VAL A 10 -8.54 6.14 22.62
CA VAL A 10 -8.25 6.33 24.07
C VAL A 10 -6.87 5.90 24.62
N SER A 11 -5.91 5.45 23.81
CA SER A 11 -4.51 5.34 24.29
C SER A 11 -3.61 6.42 23.68
N ARG A 12 -2.88 7.16 24.53
CA ARG A 12 -1.98 8.28 24.18
C ARG A 12 -0.76 7.89 23.31
N ARG A 13 -0.74 6.69 22.73
CA ARG A 13 0.27 6.27 21.78
C ARG A 13 -0.32 6.38 20.37
N TRP A 14 -0.25 7.58 19.81
CA TRP A 14 -0.40 7.75 18.37
C TRP A 14 0.79 7.09 17.68
N GLY A 15 0.61 5.84 17.27
CA GLY A 15 1.40 5.24 16.21
C GLY A 15 0.48 5.01 15.02
N ASN A 16 0.95 5.35 13.81
CA ASN A 16 0.33 4.92 12.57
C ASN A 16 0.59 3.41 12.42
N HIS A 17 -0.11 2.59 13.18
CA HIS A 17 0.01 1.15 13.09
C HIS A 17 -1.05 0.65 12.11
N TRP A 18 -0.57 0.10 10.99
CA TRP A 18 -1.41 -0.68 10.11
C TRP A 18 -1.69 -2.01 10.82
N GLU A 19 -2.95 -2.23 11.18
CA GLU A 19 -3.41 -3.53 11.66
C GLU A 19 -3.89 -4.34 10.45
N ILE A 20 -3.18 -5.42 10.15
CA ILE A 20 -3.50 -6.29 9.01
C ILE A 20 -4.01 -7.62 9.54
N GLU A 21 -5.30 -7.88 9.34
CA GLU A 21 -5.96 -9.11 9.77
C GLU A 21 -6.00 -10.13 8.62
N GLY A 22 -5.29 -11.24 8.81
CA GLY A 22 -5.30 -12.41 7.94
C GLY A 22 -6.13 -13.56 8.52
N THR A 23 -6.33 -14.62 7.73
CA THR A 23 -7.06 -15.81 8.18
C THR A 23 -6.22 -16.72 9.10
N GLU A 24 -4.89 -16.61 9.01
CA GLU A 24 -3.93 -17.46 9.73
C GLU A 24 -3.16 -16.70 10.82
N GLY A 25 -3.36 -15.39 10.90
CA GLY A 25 -2.63 -14.50 11.79
C GLY A 25 -2.88 -13.04 11.46
N HIS A 26 -2.22 -12.15 12.17
CA HIS A 26 -2.26 -10.70 11.93
C HIS A 26 -0.89 -10.06 12.05
N LEU A 27 -0.74 -8.88 11.43
CA LEU A 27 0.34 -7.95 11.72
C LEU A 27 -0.21 -6.82 12.58
N SER A 28 0.37 -6.62 13.76
CA SER A 28 0.03 -5.55 14.69
C SER A 28 1.30 -4.82 15.08
N ALA A 29 1.32 -3.50 14.85
CA ALA A 29 2.51 -2.68 15.00
C ALA A 29 3.75 -3.32 14.32
N ASN A 30 4.71 -3.82 15.11
CA ASN A 30 5.95 -4.45 14.64
C ASN A 30 5.99 -5.94 14.98
N GLU A 31 4.85 -6.62 15.02
CA GLU A 31 4.77 -8.04 15.32
C GLU A 31 3.89 -8.77 14.31
N LEU A 32 4.36 -9.96 13.89
CA LEU A 32 3.55 -10.97 13.21
C LEU A 32 3.04 -11.97 14.23
N VAL A 33 1.73 -12.13 14.34
CA VAL A 33 1.10 -13.10 15.24
C VAL A 33 0.42 -14.19 14.43
N LEU A 34 0.75 -15.46 14.69
CA LEU A 34 0.11 -16.62 14.05
C LEU A 34 -0.94 -17.25 14.96
N TYR A 35 -2.14 -17.53 14.42
CA TYR A 35 -3.26 -18.04 15.21
C TYR A 35 -3.13 -19.49 15.62
N ALA A 36 -2.51 -20.33 14.79
CA ALA A 36 -2.40 -21.76 15.04
C ALA A 36 -1.74 -22.08 16.40
N ASN A 37 -0.79 -21.25 16.83
CA ASN A 37 0.01 -21.46 18.03
C ASN A 37 0.10 -20.21 18.92
N GLN A 38 -0.66 -19.15 18.62
CA GLN A 38 -0.60 -17.83 19.27
C GLN A 38 0.85 -17.30 19.41
N SER A 39 1.70 -17.63 18.44
CA SER A 39 3.10 -17.21 18.47
C SER A 39 3.25 -15.84 17.83
N SER A 40 3.92 -14.94 18.56
CA SER A 40 4.33 -13.63 18.06
C SER A 40 5.80 -13.63 17.61
N TYR A 41 6.09 -13.06 16.45
CA TYR A 41 7.40 -12.92 15.85
C TYR A 41 7.67 -11.42 15.62
N PRO A 42 8.67 -10.83 16.28
CA PRO A 42 8.97 -9.42 16.12
C PRO A 42 9.54 -9.14 14.72
N LEU A 43 9.20 -7.97 14.19
CA LEU A 43 9.84 -7.34 13.06
C LEU A 43 11.04 -6.54 13.58
N GLU A 44 12.22 -6.88 13.08
CA GLU A 44 13.50 -6.33 13.52
C GLU A 44 14.17 -5.59 12.35
N GLU A 45 14.42 -4.30 12.52
CA GLU A 45 15.23 -3.53 11.58
C GLU A 45 16.72 -3.70 11.89
N ILE A 46 17.48 -4.08 10.88
CA ILE A 46 18.93 -4.29 10.95
C ILE A 46 19.61 -3.15 10.21
N TYR A 47 20.53 -2.48 10.91
CA TYR A 47 21.25 -1.33 10.38
C TYR A 47 22.74 -1.63 10.22
N ASP A 48 23.35 -1.04 9.20
CA ASP A 48 24.80 -1.06 8.95
C ASP A 48 25.38 0.36 8.93
N GLN A 49 26.69 0.45 8.74
CA GLN A 49 27.47 1.69 8.62
C GLN A 49 28.16 1.77 7.26
N VAL A 50 27.73 2.69 6.40
CA VAL A 50 28.38 2.96 5.11
C VAL A 50 28.82 4.42 5.09
N GLY A 51 30.11 4.66 4.88
CA GLY A 51 30.64 6.03 4.87
C GLY A 51 30.50 6.80 6.20
N GLY A 52 30.26 6.10 7.32
CA GLY A 52 29.99 6.71 8.62
C GLY A 52 28.53 7.11 8.86
N GLU A 53 27.64 6.77 7.92
CA GLU A 53 26.20 6.96 8.07
C GLU A 53 25.50 5.64 8.41
N ARG A 54 24.49 5.72 9.29
CA ARG A 54 23.63 4.59 9.65
C ARG A 54 22.65 4.31 8.50
N ILE A 55 22.68 3.10 7.96
CA ILE A 55 21.85 2.69 6.83
C ILE A 55 20.96 1.51 7.21
N LEU A 56 19.68 1.54 6.85
CA LEU A 56 18.81 0.36 6.97
C LEU A 56 19.30 -0.70 5.98
N ALA A 57 19.84 -1.80 6.50
CA ALA A 57 20.43 -2.87 5.71
C ALA A 57 19.44 -4.01 5.45
N ALA A 58 18.59 -4.32 6.42
CA ALA A 58 17.58 -5.37 6.28
C ALA A 58 16.43 -5.18 7.26
N VAL A 59 15.31 -5.86 6.99
CA VAL A 59 14.21 -6.08 7.92
C VAL A 59 14.02 -7.59 8.05
N ALA A 60 13.98 -8.09 9.28
CA ALA A 60 13.82 -9.50 9.57
C ALA A 60 12.56 -9.76 10.39
N VAL A 61 12.00 -10.96 10.25
CA VAL A 61 10.88 -11.45 11.07
C VAL A 61 11.33 -12.72 11.77
N GLY A 62 11.30 -12.71 13.10
CA GLY A 62 11.58 -13.89 13.91
C GLY A 62 13.01 -14.42 13.86
N LEU A 63 13.98 -13.62 13.40
CA LEU A 63 15.39 -14.03 13.23
C LEU A 63 16.02 -14.58 14.52
N ASN A 64 15.70 -13.93 15.66
CA ASN A 64 16.22 -14.30 16.97
C ASN A 64 15.31 -15.30 17.73
N LYS A 65 14.22 -15.76 17.12
CA LYS A 65 13.26 -16.64 17.77
C LYS A 65 13.50 -18.09 17.35
N SER A 66 13.95 -18.91 18.30
CA SER A 66 14.08 -20.36 18.09
C SER A 66 12.69 -21.02 18.13
N ASP A 67 12.05 -21.14 16.97
CA ASP A 67 10.78 -21.84 16.80
C ASP A 67 10.87 -22.79 15.60
N SER A 68 10.71 -24.09 15.83
CA SER A 68 10.78 -25.10 14.77
C SER A 68 9.62 -25.02 13.76
N ASN A 69 8.57 -24.26 14.06
CA ASN A 69 7.38 -24.13 13.22
C ASN A 69 7.38 -22.82 12.41
N PHE A 70 8.47 -22.05 12.46
CA PHE A 70 8.56 -20.78 11.77
C PHE A 70 9.94 -20.62 11.14
N GLU A 71 9.98 -20.37 9.84
CA GLU A 71 11.20 -20.03 9.13
C GLU A 71 11.38 -18.50 9.16
N PRO A 72 12.51 -17.98 9.67
CA PRO A 72 12.75 -16.55 9.69
C PRO A 72 12.71 -15.94 8.29
N ILE A 73 12.07 -14.79 8.17
CA ILE A 73 12.01 -14.01 6.93
C ILE A 73 13.06 -12.92 7.01
N LEU A 74 13.85 -12.76 5.96
CA LEU A 74 14.82 -11.67 5.83
C LEU A 74 14.58 -10.96 4.50
N TRP A 75 14.34 -9.66 4.58
CA TRP A 75 14.37 -8.76 3.44
C TRP A 75 15.61 -7.88 3.53
N GLU A 76 16.42 -7.85 2.48
CA GLU A 76 17.63 -7.03 2.40
C GLU A 76 17.38 -5.80 1.54
N ASN A 77 17.88 -4.65 2.00
CA ASN A 77 17.81 -3.40 1.23
C ASN A 77 18.75 -3.48 0.01
N PRO A 78 18.22 -3.50 -1.23
CA PRO A 78 19.04 -3.65 -2.43
C PRO A 78 19.79 -2.35 -2.81
N PHE A 79 19.58 -1.26 -2.07
CA PHE A 79 20.11 0.06 -2.40
C PHE A 79 21.16 0.57 -1.40
N THR A 80 21.65 -0.29 -0.50
CA THR A 80 22.68 0.06 0.50
C THR A 80 23.95 0.61 -0.14
N GLU A 81 24.37 0.07 -1.29
CA GLU A 81 25.55 0.53 -2.03
C GLU A 81 25.43 1.98 -2.55
N TYR A 82 24.20 2.48 -2.69
CA TYR A 82 23.91 3.85 -3.12
C TYR A 82 23.66 4.81 -1.95
N GLY A 83 23.79 4.35 -0.70
CA GLY A 83 23.50 5.16 0.48
C GLY A 83 22.01 5.38 0.76
N ILE A 84 21.11 4.69 0.04
CA ILE A 84 19.66 4.88 0.18
C ILE A 84 19.18 4.07 1.39
N SER A 85 18.76 4.77 2.43
CA SER A 85 18.54 4.17 3.76
C SER A 85 17.23 4.54 4.44
N ALA A 86 16.62 5.70 4.11
CA ALA A 86 15.35 6.10 4.67
C ALA A 86 14.20 5.29 4.02
N ASP A 87 13.23 4.86 4.81
CA ASP A 87 12.12 4.00 4.38
C ASP A 87 11.44 4.52 3.09
N ASP A 88 11.11 5.81 3.09
CA ASP A 88 10.46 6.51 1.99
C ASP A 88 11.33 6.56 0.73
N ASP A 89 12.65 6.64 0.89
CA ASP A 89 13.60 6.74 -0.21
C ASP A 89 13.90 5.36 -0.81
N ILE A 90 13.91 4.31 0.01
CA ILE A 90 13.96 2.91 -0.46
C ILE A 90 12.73 2.62 -1.32
N ALA A 91 11.54 3.01 -0.87
CA ALA A 91 10.30 2.84 -1.63
C ALA A 91 10.36 3.57 -2.98
N LYS A 92 10.80 4.84 -3.00
CA LYS A 92 10.99 5.62 -4.23
C LYS A 92 12.01 4.97 -5.16
N ALA A 93 13.16 4.52 -4.64
CA ALA A 93 14.21 3.85 -5.40
C ALA A 93 13.70 2.55 -6.05
N SER A 94 12.92 1.77 -5.29
CA SER A 94 12.25 0.56 -5.80
C SER A 94 11.31 0.87 -6.96
N ILE A 95 10.43 1.86 -6.82
CA ILE A 95 9.50 2.28 -7.88
C ILE A 95 10.25 2.73 -9.14
N LEU A 96 11.28 3.57 -8.98
CA LEU A 96 12.07 4.08 -10.10
C LEU A 96 12.87 2.97 -10.80
N SER A 97 13.50 2.08 -10.03
CA SER A 97 14.26 0.93 -10.55
C SER A 97 13.35 -0.02 -11.34
N SER A 98 12.19 -0.36 -10.76
CA SER A 98 11.16 -1.19 -11.40
C SER A 98 10.64 -0.56 -12.70
N SER A 99 10.37 0.74 -12.70
CA SER A 99 9.91 1.49 -13.87
C SER A 99 10.98 1.53 -14.97
N HIS A 100 12.23 1.83 -14.62
CA HIS A 100 13.36 1.83 -15.55
C HIS A 100 13.53 0.45 -16.20
N ARG A 101 13.52 -0.62 -15.40
CA ARG A 101 13.60 -1.99 -15.90
C ARG A 101 12.48 -2.28 -16.89
N ALA A 102 11.23 -1.92 -16.56
CA ALA A 102 10.09 -2.14 -17.44
C ALA A 102 10.25 -1.46 -18.81
N VAL A 103 10.70 -0.20 -18.82
CA VAL A 103 10.93 0.56 -20.06
C VAL A 103 12.11 0.01 -20.87
N THR A 104 13.20 -0.36 -20.21
CA THR A 104 14.45 -0.74 -20.91
C THR A 104 14.48 -2.19 -21.37
N THR A 105 13.78 -3.10 -20.68
CA THR A 105 13.79 -4.53 -21.01
C THR A 105 12.44 -5.03 -21.55
N GLY A 106 11.40 -4.19 -21.55
CA GLY A 106 10.07 -4.54 -22.05
C GLY A 106 9.29 -5.50 -21.15
N VAL A 107 9.74 -5.71 -19.91
CA VAL A 107 9.00 -6.50 -18.90
C VAL A 107 7.97 -5.62 -18.18
N GLY A 108 6.99 -6.22 -17.50
CA GLY A 108 6.09 -5.47 -16.63
C GLY A 108 6.82 -4.89 -15.41
N PRO A 109 6.34 -3.76 -14.85
CA PRO A 109 6.82 -3.31 -13.55
C PRO A 109 6.46 -4.33 -12.48
N GLU A 110 7.27 -4.39 -11.42
CA GLU A 110 7.06 -5.29 -10.27
C GLU A 110 5.71 -5.04 -9.59
N TYR A 111 5.37 -3.77 -9.41
CA TYR A 111 4.04 -3.32 -9.03
C TYR A 111 3.33 -2.77 -10.27
N GLY A 112 2.37 -3.52 -10.80
CA GLY A 112 1.65 -3.21 -12.03
C GLY A 112 0.22 -2.72 -11.82
N SER A 113 -0.46 -2.48 -12.93
CA SER A 113 -1.85 -2.00 -12.94
C SER A 113 -2.83 -2.96 -12.27
N ALA A 114 -2.55 -4.27 -12.28
CA ALA A 114 -3.38 -5.27 -11.62
C ALA A 114 -3.34 -5.13 -10.09
N GLN A 115 -2.15 -4.89 -9.52
CA GLN A 115 -1.97 -4.63 -8.09
C GLN A 115 -2.58 -3.28 -7.71
N ALA A 116 -2.29 -2.22 -8.47
CA ALA A 116 -2.87 -0.89 -8.28
C ALA A 116 -4.40 -0.90 -8.27
N ARG A 117 -5.02 -1.72 -9.14
CA ARG A 117 -6.47 -1.89 -9.16
C ARG A 117 -7.01 -2.47 -7.86
N ARG A 118 -6.36 -3.48 -7.29
CA ARG A 118 -6.79 -4.10 -6.02
C ARG A 118 -6.70 -3.12 -4.86
N ASP A 119 -5.65 -2.30 -4.84
CA ASP A 119 -5.49 -1.30 -3.77
C ASP A 119 -6.58 -0.22 -3.85
N ILE A 120 -6.89 0.27 -5.05
CA ILE A 120 -8.01 1.20 -5.27
C ILE A 120 -9.37 0.54 -4.93
N GLU A 121 -9.53 -0.74 -5.26
CA GLU A 121 -10.75 -1.50 -4.97
C GLU A 121 -11.02 -1.59 -3.46
N LEU A 122 -9.99 -1.73 -2.63
CA LEU A 122 -10.12 -1.70 -1.17
C LEU A 122 -10.72 -0.37 -0.69
N TRP A 123 -10.27 0.77 -1.23
CA TRP A 123 -10.83 2.07 -0.87
C TRP A 123 -12.31 2.21 -1.26
N PHE A 124 -12.68 1.70 -2.44
CA PHE A 124 -14.08 1.67 -2.86
C PHE A 124 -14.92 0.78 -1.95
N VAL A 125 -14.45 -0.42 -1.63
CA VAL A 125 -15.16 -1.35 -0.73
C VAL A 125 -15.38 -0.75 0.65
N LEU A 126 -14.36 -0.14 1.26
CA LEU A 126 -14.50 0.51 2.56
C LEU A 126 -15.60 1.57 2.54
N ARG A 127 -15.64 2.38 1.48
CA ARG A 127 -16.65 3.43 1.37
C ARG A 127 -18.04 2.89 1.06
N GLU A 128 -18.15 1.89 0.19
CA GLU A 128 -19.44 1.28 -0.11
C GLU A 128 -20.01 0.52 1.07
N SER A 129 -19.16 -0.18 1.84
CA SER A 129 -19.56 -0.77 3.13
C SER A 129 -20.13 0.29 4.07
N ALA A 130 -19.43 1.42 4.24
CA ALA A 130 -19.91 2.53 5.06
C ALA A 130 -21.23 3.14 4.56
N ASN A 131 -21.44 3.20 3.23
CA ASN A 131 -22.72 3.66 2.65
C ASN A 131 -23.86 2.64 2.85
N LEU A 132 -23.52 1.37 3.04
CA LEU A 132 -24.45 0.26 3.27
C LEU A 132 -24.54 -0.08 4.77
N ASP A 133 -24.50 0.93 5.64
CA ASP A 133 -24.58 0.79 7.09
C ASP A 133 -23.54 -0.16 7.71
N ASN A 134 -22.31 -0.13 7.17
CA ASN A 134 -21.17 -0.97 7.55
C ASN A 134 -21.41 -2.47 7.32
N THR A 135 -22.17 -2.80 6.27
CA THR A 135 -22.39 -4.19 5.86
C THR A 135 -21.16 -4.74 5.12
N TRP A 136 -20.91 -6.05 5.27
CA TRP A 136 -19.89 -6.76 4.51
C TRP A 136 -20.10 -6.61 2.99
N VAL A 137 -19.02 -6.35 2.27
CA VAL A 137 -18.99 -6.26 0.81
C VAL A 137 -17.98 -7.28 0.29
N ASP A 138 -18.39 -8.07 -0.68
CA ASP A 138 -17.54 -9.09 -1.28
C ASP A 138 -16.55 -8.48 -2.28
N LEU A 139 -15.34 -9.04 -2.29
CA LEU A 139 -14.28 -8.75 -3.26
C LEU A 139 -14.11 -9.94 -4.22
N PRO A 140 -13.81 -9.70 -5.50
CA PRO A 140 -13.68 -8.39 -6.15
C PRO A 140 -15.04 -7.71 -6.38
N LEU A 141 -15.03 -6.39 -6.53
CA LEU A 141 -16.21 -5.62 -6.92
C LEU A 141 -16.60 -6.00 -8.35
N MET A 142 -17.79 -6.56 -8.49
CA MET A 142 -18.30 -7.05 -9.78
C MET A 142 -18.95 -5.95 -10.62
N GLU A 143 -19.41 -4.87 -9.98
CA GLU A 143 -20.10 -3.76 -10.62
C GLU A 143 -19.48 -2.41 -10.22
N THR A 144 -19.59 -1.43 -11.11
CA THR A 144 -19.17 -0.06 -10.84
C THR A 144 -20.01 0.54 -9.72
N THR A 145 -19.34 0.92 -8.65
CA THR A 145 -19.93 1.52 -7.46
C THR A 145 -20.44 2.93 -7.71
N ASN A 146 -21.27 3.46 -6.80
CA ASN A 146 -21.74 4.85 -6.91
C ASN A 146 -20.58 5.83 -6.70
N LEU A 147 -19.61 5.50 -5.86
CA LEU A 147 -18.41 6.32 -5.69
C LEU A 147 -17.58 6.41 -6.98
N GLU A 148 -17.35 5.29 -7.67
CA GLU A 148 -16.64 5.27 -8.95
C GLU A 148 -17.34 6.14 -10.00
N LYS A 149 -18.67 6.05 -10.11
CA LYS A 149 -19.47 6.89 -11.02
C LYS A 149 -19.28 8.38 -10.71
N ARG A 150 -19.24 8.74 -9.42
CA ARG A 150 -18.99 10.13 -8.98
C ARG A 150 -17.58 10.60 -9.35
N PHE A 151 -16.57 9.75 -9.18
CA PHE A 151 -15.19 10.07 -9.60
C PHE A 151 -15.09 10.28 -11.10
N GLN A 152 -15.68 9.39 -11.90
CA GLN A 152 -15.70 9.53 -13.35
C GLN A 152 -16.42 10.81 -13.79
N SER A 153 -17.55 11.12 -13.17
CA SER A 153 -18.33 12.32 -13.48
C SER A 153 -17.55 13.60 -13.14
N ALA A 154 -16.96 13.66 -11.94
CA ALA A 154 -16.13 14.77 -11.52
C ALA A 154 -14.85 14.91 -12.37
N TYR A 155 -14.29 13.80 -12.87
CA TYR A 155 -13.17 13.83 -13.80
C TYR A 155 -13.55 14.47 -15.13
N ILE A 156 -14.66 14.01 -15.72
CA ILE A 156 -15.16 14.54 -16.99
C ILE A 156 -15.51 16.02 -16.85
N GLU A 157 -16.12 16.42 -15.73
CA GLU A 157 -16.44 17.82 -15.45
C GLU A 157 -15.18 18.69 -15.33
N ALA A 158 -14.16 18.22 -14.60
CA ALA A 158 -12.93 18.98 -14.37
C ALA A 158 -12.04 19.08 -15.63
N TYR A 159 -11.99 18.03 -16.43
CA TYR A 159 -10.98 17.87 -17.49
C TYR A 159 -11.56 17.78 -18.91
N GLY A 160 -12.88 17.77 -19.05
CA GLY A 160 -13.59 17.80 -20.33
C GLY A 160 -13.54 16.49 -21.12
N GLY A 161 -13.05 15.40 -20.52
CA GLY A 161 -12.92 14.11 -21.20
C GLY A 161 -12.83 12.92 -20.26
N ASP A 162 -13.28 11.76 -20.74
CA ASP A 162 -13.16 10.49 -20.03
C ASP A 162 -11.71 9.97 -20.15
N PRO A 163 -11.05 9.61 -19.03
CA PRO A 163 -9.64 9.23 -19.02
C PRO A 163 -9.34 7.88 -19.69
N VAL A 164 -10.36 7.08 -19.99
CA VAL A 164 -10.22 5.77 -20.65
C VAL A 164 -10.78 5.84 -22.07
N LYS A 165 -11.95 6.44 -22.25
CA LYS A 165 -12.67 6.44 -23.52
C LYS A 165 -12.30 7.61 -24.44
N ASN A 166 -11.77 8.70 -23.89
CA ASN A 166 -11.51 9.94 -24.65
C ASN A 166 -10.13 10.54 -24.33
N THR A 167 -9.10 9.71 -24.29
CA THR A 167 -7.72 10.13 -23.99
C THR A 167 -7.19 11.19 -24.93
N ALA A 168 -7.58 11.17 -26.20
CA ALA A 168 -7.16 12.18 -27.19
C ALA A 168 -7.62 13.60 -26.83
N ALA A 169 -8.82 13.76 -26.28
CA ALA A 169 -9.33 15.07 -25.85
C ALA A 169 -8.56 15.64 -24.63
N LEU A 170 -7.80 14.80 -23.92
CA LEU A 170 -7.09 15.16 -22.70
C LEU A 170 -5.63 15.57 -22.93
N LEU A 171 -5.09 15.42 -24.15
CA LEU A 171 -3.66 15.63 -24.43
C LEU A 171 -3.16 17.05 -24.16
N GLN A 172 -4.04 18.04 -24.24
CA GLN A 172 -3.72 19.46 -24.00
C GLN A 172 -4.38 20.00 -22.74
N THR A 173 -5.01 19.12 -21.95
CA THR A 173 -5.73 19.54 -20.74
C THR A 173 -4.72 19.76 -19.60
N PRO A 174 -4.73 20.93 -18.96
CA PRO A 174 -3.94 21.14 -17.76
C PRO A 174 -4.56 20.36 -16.59
N PHE A 175 -3.78 19.44 -16.02
CA PHE A 175 -4.17 18.71 -14.81
C PHE A 175 -3.77 19.49 -13.56
N ASN A 176 -4.68 19.57 -12.60
CA ASN A 176 -4.37 20.17 -11.31
C ASN A 176 -3.57 19.17 -10.45
N ARG A 177 -2.93 19.65 -9.38
CA ARG A 177 -2.20 18.79 -8.43
C ARG A 177 -3.10 18.00 -7.48
N LEU A 178 -4.35 18.39 -7.31
CA LEU A 178 -5.26 17.79 -6.34
C LEU A 178 -6.10 16.71 -7.02
N SER A 179 -5.97 15.46 -6.58
CA SER A 179 -6.79 14.38 -7.14
C SER A 179 -8.28 14.72 -7.07
N ILE A 180 -9.05 14.35 -8.10
CA ILE A 180 -10.53 14.45 -8.08
C ILE A 180 -11.13 13.65 -6.92
N MET A 181 -10.42 12.64 -6.42
CA MET A 181 -10.78 11.90 -5.23
C MET A 181 -10.94 12.84 -4.02
N TRP A 182 -10.13 13.91 -3.93
CA TRP A 182 -10.29 14.98 -2.94
C TRP A 182 -11.66 15.65 -3.07
N SER A 183 -11.98 16.15 -4.26
CA SER A 183 -13.21 16.90 -4.51
C SER A 183 -14.46 16.04 -4.40
N ALA A 184 -14.39 14.77 -4.79
CA ALA A 184 -15.54 13.89 -4.84
C ALA A 184 -15.75 13.06 -3.55
N ALA A 185 -14.70 12.75 -2.79
CA ALA A 185 -14.81 11.93 -1.58
C ALA A 185 -14.21 12.54 -0.32
N GLY A 186 -13.54 13.70 -0.40
CA GLY A 186 -12.92 14.35 0.76
C GLY A 186 -11.75 13.58 1.36
N TRP A 187 -11.05 12.77 0.56
CA TRP A 187 -9.96 11.91 1.04
C TRP A 187 -8.66 12.68 1.29
N LEU A 188 -8.36 12.95 2.57
CA LEU A 188 -7.04 12.83 3.24
C LEU A 188 -7.27 12.31 4.66
#